data_AF-A0A7C1Z962-F1
#
_entry.id   AF-A0A7C1Z962-F1
#
_cell.length_a   1.000
_cell.length_b   1.000
_cell.length_c   1.000
_cell.angle_alpha   90.00
_cell.angle_beta   90.00
_cell.angle_gamma   90.00
#
_symmetry.space_group_name_H-M   'P 1'
#
loop_
_entity.id
_entity.type
_entity.pdbx_description
1 polymer ?
#
loop_
_entity_poly.entity_id
_entity_poly.type
_entity_poly.pdbx_seq_one_letter_code
_entity_poly.pdbx_strand_id
1 'polypeptide(L)' 'MESKDQVLSTLKNSSEPMKAGEIAEVTGIDKKEVSKHIKQLVTEGIVHSPKFCFYEAK' A
#
# COMPACT_ATOMS: atom_id res chain seq x y z
N MET A 1 11.02 6.73 -8.68
CA MET A 1 11.07 6.81 -7.21
C MET A 1 9.76 7.33 -6.59
N GLU A 2 8.67 7.56 -7.36
CA GLU A 2 7.41 8.08 -6.79
C GLU A 2 6.38 7.02 -6.37
N SER A 3 6.55 5.78 -6.81
CA SER A 3 5.57 4.70 -6.59
C SER A 3 5.35 4.36 -5.11
N LYS A 4 6.39 4.45 -4.26
CA LYS A 4 6.27 4.21 -2.81
C LYS A 4 5.48 5.31 -2.11
N ASP A 5 5.81 6.56 -2.39
CA ASP A 5 5.17 7.72 -1.77
C ASP A 5 3.71 7.85 -2.17
N GLN A 6 3.36 7.49 -3.41
CA GLN A 6 1.96 7.49 -3.86
C GLN A 6 1.15 6.39 -3.16
N VAL A 7 1.73 5.18 -3.00
CA VAL A 7 1.12 4.09 -2.23
C VAL A 7 0.94 4.50 -0.77
N LEU A 8 1.98 5.10 -0.17
CA LEU A 8 1.95 5.53 1.22
C LEU A 8 0.96 6.69 1.44
N SER A 9 0.91 7.65 0.53
CA SER A 9 -0.04 8.77 0.58
C SER A 9 -1.47 8.29 0.41
N THR A 10 -1.71 7.33 -0.48
CA THR A 10 -3.03 6.70 -0.65
C THR A 10 -3.43 5.97 0.64
N LEU A 11 -2.51 5.20 1.22
CA LEU A 11 -2.72 4.47 2.47
C LEU A 11 -2.89 5.39 3.70
N LYS A 12 -2.23 6.56 3.72
CA LYS A 12 -2.39 7.57 4.78
C LYS A 12 -3.65 8.40 4.65
N ASN A 13 -4.05 8.73 3.42
CA ASN A 13 -5.31 9.42 3.16
C ASN A 13 -6.51 8.48 3.32
N SER A 14 -6.32 7.19 3.10
CA SER A 14 -7.32 6.19 3.37
C SER A 14 -7.37 5.92 4.88
N SER A 15 -8.42 6.41 5.54
CA SER A 15 -8.71 6.08 6.94
C SER A 15 -9.15 4.63 7.14
N GLU A 16 -9.31 3.88 6.05
CA GLU A 16 -9.64 2.46 6.04
C GLU A 16 -8.52 1.66 5.37
N PRO A 17 -8.28 0.43 5.85
CA PRO A 17 -7.28 -0.43 5.25
C PRO A 17 -7.67 -0.74 3.79
N MET A 18 -6.73 -0.52 2.86
CA MET A 18 -6.94 -0.79 1.44
C MET A 18 -6.30 -2.09 0.99
N LYS A 19 -6.89 -2.73 -0.02
CA LYS A 19 -6.31 -3.92 -0.63
C LYS A 19 -5.22 -3.54 -1.63
N ALA A 20 -4.26 -4.45 -1.84
CA ALA A 20 -3.25 -4.28 -2.89
C ALA A 20 -3.83 -4.03 -4.30
N GLY A 21 -5.04 -4.55 -4.58
CA GLY A 21 -5.75 -4.28 -5.83
C GLY A 21 -6.23 -2.82 -5.94
N GLU A 22 -6.82 -2.28 -4.88
CA GLU A 22 -7.29 -0.89 -4.86
C GLU A 22 -6.13 0.09 -4.88
N ILE A 23 -5.07 -0.21 -4.14
CA ILE A 23 -3.83 0.58 -4.17
C ILE A 23 -3.26 0.58 -5.59
N ALA A 24 -3.25 -0.55 -6.30
CA ALA A 24 -2.80 -0.63 -7.69
C ALA A 24 -3.68 0.18 -8.65
N GLU A 25 -5.00 0.19 -8.46
CA GLU A 25 -5.92 1.00 -9.28
C GLU A 25 -5.78 2.49 -9.01
N VAL A 26 -5.68 2.90 -7.74
CA VAL A 26 -5.53 4.30 -7.34
C VAL A 26 -4.15 4.85 -7.74
N THR A 27 -3.10 4.04 -7.60
CA THR A 27 -1.74 4.48 -7.94
C THR A 27 -1.36 4.26 -9.40
N GLY A 28 -2.15 3.48 -10.14
CA GLY A 28 -1.83 3.07 -11.51
C GLY A 28 -0.60 2.16 -11.61
N ILE A 29 -0.14 1.58 -10.49
CA ILE A 29 1.04 0.71 -10.44
C ILE A 29 0.62 -0.74 -10.72
N ASP A 30 1.47 -1.48 -11.43
CA ASP A 30 1.25 -2.90 -11.69
C ASP A 30 1.09 -3.71 -10.39
N LYS A 31 0.15 -4.66 -10.36
CA LYS A 31 -0.12 -5.49 -9.16
C LYS A 31 1.14 -6.18 -8.62
N LYS A 32 2.10 -6.56 -9.49
CA LYS A 32 3.39 -7.12 -9.04
C LYS A 32 4.22 -6.10 -8.28
N GLU A 33 4.32 -4.89 -8.82
CA GLU A 33 5.08 -3.82 -8.21
C GLU A 33 4.41 -3.37 -6.91
N VAL A 34 3.08 -3.23 -6.85
CA VAL A 34 2.37 -2.91 -5.61
C VAL A 34 2.61 -3.96 -4.54
N SER A 35 2.52 -5.25 -4.87
CA SER A 35 2.77 -6.31 -3.90
C SER A 35 4.21 -6.29 -3.36
N LYS A 36 5.19 -5.96 -4.22
CA LYS A 36 6.60 -5.81 -3.83
C LYS A 36 6.82 -4.58 -2.94
N HIS A 37 6.25 -3.45 -3.32
CA HIS A 37 6.34 -2.19 -2.57
C HIS A 37 5.64 -2.30 -1.22
N ILE A 38 4.43 -2.86 -1.17
CA ILE A 38 3.71 -3.11 0.08
C ILE A 38 4.52 -4.03 0.99
N LYS A 39 5.11 -5.13 0.48
CA LYS A 39 6.00 -5.98 1.31
C LYS A 39 7.18 -5.19 1.87
N GLN A 40 7.80 -4.32 1.08
CA GLN A 40 8.87 -3.45 1.56
C GLN A 40 8.36 -2.47 2.63
N LEU A 41 7.22 -1.80 2.40
CA LEU A 41 6.63 -0.83 3.32
C LEU A 41 6.17 -1.47 4.64
N VAL A 42 5.66 -2.71 4.59
CA VAL A 42 5.33 -3.51 5.77
C VAL A 42 6.59 -3.93 6.52
N THR A 43 7.68 -4.27 5.80
CA THR A 43 8.98 -4.58 6.40
C THR A 43 9.62 -3.34 7.04
N GLU A 44 9.45 -2.17 6.42
CA GLU A 44 9.88 -0.86 6.93
C GLU A 44 8.99 -0.37 8.10
N GLY A 45 7.88 -1.07 8.39
CA GLY A 45 6.98 -0.75 9.51
C GLY A 45 6.09 0.47 9.31
N ILE A 46 6.02 0.98 8.07
CA ILE A 46 5.22 2.16 7.71
C ILE A 46 3.78 1.76 7.39
N VAL A 47 3.56 0.51 7.00
CA VAL A 47 2.24 -0.05 6.67
C VAL A 47 1.98 -1.28 7.53
N HIS A 48 0.78 -1.40 8.09
CA HIS A 48 0.33 -2.55 8.87
C HIS A 48 -0.80 -3.30 8.15
N SER A 49 -0.92 -4.60 8.42
CA SER A 49 -1.96 -5.44 7.82
C SER A 49 -2.93 -5.94 8.90
N PRO A 50 -4.00 -5.17 9.22
CA PRO A 50 -4.96 -5.57 10.26
C PRO A 50 -5.80 -6.78 9.83
N LYS A 51 -5.92 -7.03 8.52
CA LYS A 51 -6.73 -8.12 7.95
C LYS A 51 -6.03 -8.71 6.73
N PHE A 52 -6.32 -9.97 6.38
CA PHE A 52 -5.69 -10.63 5.24
C PHE A 52 -5.94 -9.88 3.93
N CYS A 53 -4.87 -9.54 3.21
CA CYS A 53 -4.86 -8.70 2.00
C CYS A 53 -5.26 -7.24 2.20
N PHE A 54 -5.29 -6.75 3.43
CA PHE A 54 -5.60 -5.36 3.78
C PHE A 54 -4.37 -4.67 4.33
N TYR A 55 -4.10 -3.45 3.89
CA TYR A 55 -2.92 -2.69 4.24
C TYR A 55 -3.34 -1.28 4.64
N GLU A 56 -2.78 -0.78 5.74
CA GLU A 56 -3.10 0.52 6.34
C GLU A 56 -1.79 1.23 6.67
N ALA A 57 -1.68 2.54 6.42
CA ALA A 57 -0.54 3.29 6.90
C ALA A 57 -0.63 3.47 8.42
N LYS A 58 0.48 3.25 9.12
CA LYS A 58 0.58 3.54 10.55
C LYS A 58 0.68 5.04 10.81
#